data_AF-A0A835ZLM9-F1
#
_entry.id   AF-A0A835ZLM9-F1
#
_cell.length_a   1.000
_cell.length_b   1.000
_cell.length_c   1.000
_cell.angle_alpha   90.00
_cell.angle_beta   90.00
_cell.angle_gamma   90.00
#
_symmetry.space_group_name_H-M   'P 1'
#
loop_
_entity.id
_entity.type
_entity.pdbx_description
1 polymer ?
#
loop_
_entity_poly.entity_id
_entity_poly.type
_entity_poly.pdbx_seq_one_letter_code
_entity_poly.pdbx_strand_id
1 'polypeptide(L)'
;MDPHRPRGKPETVRRRPASPAPPPAGRTWNLQKTTHLLLRKTPFCSLAREICVQFACGVDVSWQAQALLALQEAAEAFLVHLFADAYLLSLHAGRVTLFPKDVQLARSIRGIQEGLG
;
A
#
# COMPACT_ATOMS: atom_id res chain seq x y z
N MET A 1 -14.77 67.88 -5.93
CA MET A 1 -15.30 66.96 -6.95
C MET A 1 -14.14 66.62 -7.88
N ASP A 2 -13.32 65.64 -7.51
CA ASP A 2 -12.14 65.24 -8.27
C ASP A 2 -12.48 64.11 -9.25
N PRO A 3 -12.39 64.32 -10.57
CA PRO A 3 -12.72 63.30 -11.54
C PRO A 3 -11.43 62.73 -12.13
N HIS A 4 -10.81 61.73 -11.50
CA HIS A 4 -9.99 60.71 -12.19
C HIS A 4 -9.43 59.69 -11.19
N ARG A 5 -10.19 58.61 -10.94
CA ARG A 5 -9.67 57.39 -10.33
C ARG A 5 -9.49 56.35 -11.45
N PRO A 6 -8.28 55.84 -11.73
CA PRO A 6 -8.13 54.79 -12.74
C PRO A 6 -8.78 53.50 -12.23
N ARG A 7 -9.61 52.87 -13.07
CA ARG A 7 -10.24 51.58 -12.79
C ARG A 7 -9.16 50.49 -12.73
N GLY A 8 -9.03 49.82 -11.59
CA GLY A 8 -8.13 48.68 -11.42
C GLY A 8 -8.48 47.55 -12.40
N LYS A 9 -7.45 46.92 -12.98
CA LYS A 9 -7.59 45.78 -13.90
C LYS A 9 -8.24 44.61 -13.15
N PRO A 10 -9.10 43.79 -13.79
CA PRO A 10 -9.70 42.64 -13.15
C PRO A 10 -8.62 41.61 -12.80
N GLU A 11 -8.58 41.22 -11.53
CA GLU A 11 -7.70 40.20 -10.99
C GLU A 11 -8.01 38.87 -11.68
N THR A 12 -7.02 38.30 -12.36
CA THR A 12 -7.16 37.02 -13.05
C THR A 12 -7.39 35.93 -12.01
N VAL A 13 -8.60 35.39 -11.93
CA VAL A 13 -8.91 34.22 -11.11
C VAL A 13 -7.96 33.09 -11.52
N ARG A 14 -6.99 32.78 -10.65
CA ARG A 14 -6.08 31.65 -10.84
C ARG A 14 -6.93 30.38 -10.90
N ARG A 15 -7.13 29.85 -12.10
CA ARG A 15 -7.80 28.56 -12.30
C ARG A 15 -7.03 27.51 -11.50
N ARG A 16 -7.68 26.92 -10.50
CA ARG A 16 -7.12 25.76 -9.80
C ARG A 16 -6.82 24.70 -10.84
N PRO A 17 -5.62 24.09 -10.86
CA PRO A 17 -5.34 22.95 -11.72
C PRO A 17 -6.44 21.91 -11.51
N ALA A 18 -6.92 21.31 -12.60
CA ALA A 18 -7.92 20.26 -12.52
C ALA A 18 -7.43 19.16 -11.57
N SER A 19 -8.28 18.77 -10.61
CA SER A 19 -7.99 17.62 -9.75
C SER A 19 -7.67 16.42 -10.64
N PRO A 20 -6.58 15.68 -10.36
CA PRO A 20 -6.27 14.46 -11.09
C PRO A 20 -7.49 13.53 -11.04
N ALA A 21 -7.82 12.92 -12.18
CA ALA A 21 -8.91 11.96 -12.25
C ALA A 21 -8.69 10.86 -11.20
N PRO A 22 -9.75 10.40 -10.50
CA PRO A 22 -9.62 9.31 -9.55
C PRO A 22 -9.06 8.08 -10.26
N PRO A 23 -8.20 7.29 -9.60
CA PRO A 23 -7.65 6.08 -10.18
C PRO A 23 -8.79 5.13 -10.62
N PRO A 24 -8.55 4.26 -11.61
CA PRO A 24 -9.59 3.41 -12.18
C PRO A 24 -10.18 2.48 -11.13
N ALA A 25 -11.36 2.83 -10.62
CA ALA A 25 -12.09 2.09 -9.59
C ALA A 25 -12.42 0.64 -9.99
N GLY A 26 -12.37 0.32 -11.29
CA GLY A 26 -12.67 -1.02 -11.79
C GLY A 26 -11.67 -2.08 -11.32
N ARG A 27 -10.37 -1.79 -11.26
CA ARG A 27 -9.37 -2.79 -10.83
C ARG A 27 -9.47 -3.09 -9.34
N THR A 28 -9.60 -2.05 -8.51
CA THR A 28 -9.71 -2.21 -7.05
C THR A 28 -10.99 -2.95 -6.66
N TRP A 29 -12.11 -2.63 -7.32
CA TRP A 29 -13.38 -3.33 -7.12
C TRP A 29 -13.31 -4.81 -7.50
N ASN A 30 -12.71 -5.14 -8.64
CA ASN A 30 -12.58 -6.52 -9.09
C ASN A 30 -11.69 -7.34 -8.13
N LEU A 31 -10.58 -6.77 -7.66
CA LEU A 31 -9.68 -7.44 -6.71
C LEU A 31 -10.36 -7.67 -5.35
N GLN A 32 -11.12 -6.70 -4.84
CA GLN A 32 -11.87 -6.83 -3.58
C GLN A 32 -12.98 -7.88 -3.62
N LYS A 33 -13.54 -8.16 -4.81
CA LYS A 33 -14.57 -9.18 -4.99
C LYS A 33 -14.05 -10.61 -5.03
N THR A 34 -12.76 -10.78 -5.26
CA THR A 34 -12.16 -12.09 -5.51
C THR A 34 -11.20 -12.45 -4.38
N THR A 35 -11.07 -13.74 -4.11
CA THR A 35 -10.22 -14.28 -3.03
C THR A 35 -9.05 -15.10 -3.57
N HIS A 36 -8.69 -14.92 -4.84
CA HIS A 36 -7.55 -15.61 -5.41
C HIS A 36 -6.24 -15.01 -4.88
N LEU A 37 -5.23 -15.86 -4.72
CA LEU A 37 -3.88 -15.42 -4.36
C LEU A 37 -3.31 -14.48 -5.42
N LEU A 38 -2.79 -13.34 -4.97
CA LEU A 38 -2.27 -12.26 -5.78
C LEU A 38 -0.81 -12.51 -6.21
N LEU A 39 -0.03 -13.18 -5.36
CA LEU A 39 1.35 -13.53 -5.67
C LEU A 39 1.41 -14.86 -6.43
N ARG A 40 2.36 -14.96 -7.37
CA ARG A 40 2.62 -16.22 -8.07
C ARG A 40 3.22 -17.23 -7.09
N LYS A 41 2.69 -18.45 -7.11
CA LYS A 41 3.08 -19.54 -6.19
C LYS A 41 4.55 -19.95 -6.33
N THR A 42 5.08 -20.02 -7.54
CA THR A 42 6.47 -20.45 -7.81
C THR A 42 7.51 -19.55 -7.16
N PRO A 43 7.54 -18.21 -7.41
CA PRO A 43 8.54 -17.35 -6.78
C PRO A 43 8.36 -17.26 -5.26
N PHE A 44 7.12 -17.31 -4.74
CA PHE A 44 6.88 -17.33 -3.30
C PHE A 44 7.45 -18.60 -2.65
N CYS A 45 7.27 -19.76 -3.29
CA CYS A 45 7.84 -21.02 -2.83
C CYS A 45 9.38 -21.00 -2.82
N SER A 46 10.00 -20.47 -3.89
CA SER A 46 11.46 -20.30 -3.93
C SER A 46 11.98 -19.40 -2.81
N LEU A 47 11.30 -18.27 -2.57
CA LEU A 47 11.66 -17.33 -1.49
C LEU A 47 11.52 -17.98 -0.11
N ALA A 48 10.41 -18.68 0.15
CA ALA A 48 10.18 -19.34 1.44
C ALA A 48 11.26 -20.41 1.74
N ARG A 49 11.69 -21.15 0.71
CA ARG A 49 12.78 -22.12 0.83
C ARG A 49 14.14 -21.46 1.07
N GLU A 50 14.45 -20.39 0.34
CA GLU A 50 15.68 -19.62 0.52
C GLU A 50 15.81 -19.09 1.94
N ILE A 51 14.74 -18.48 2.47
CA ILE A 51 14.69 -18.00 3.86
C ILE A 51 14.86 -19.17 4.84
N CYS A 52 14.17 -20.29 4.62
CA CYS A 52 14.28 -21.46 5.48
C CYS A 52 15.70 -22.01 5.56
N VAL A 53 16.42 -22.07 4.43
CA VAL A 53 17.81 -22.54 4.38
C VAL A 53 18.74 -21.67 5.23
N GLN A 54 18.48 -20.36 5.34
CA GLN A 54 19.27 -19.47 6.21
C GLN A 54 19.13 -19.84 7.70
N PHE A 55 18.01 -20.42 8.12
CA PHE A 55 17.74 -20.80 9.51
C PHE A 55 17.97 -22.29 9.79
N ALA A 56 18.01 -23.14 8.78
CA ALA A 56 17.98 -24.59 8.94
C ALA A 56 19.33 -25.23 9.34
N CYS A 57 20.39 -24.47 9.64
CA CYS A 57 21.70 -24.98 10.12
C CYS A 57 22.23 -26.23 9.37
N GLY A 58 22.00 -26.33 8.06
CA GLY A 58 22.44 -27.47 7.23
C GLY A 58 21.49 -28.67 7.19
N VAL A 59 20.26 -28.55 7.69
CA VAL A 59 19.21 -29.58 7.57
C VAL A 59 18.35 -29.34 6.33
N ASP A 60 18.19 -30.38 5.52
CA ASP A 60 17.26 -30.36 4.38
C ASP A 60 15.81 -30.40 4.87
N VAL A 61 15.13 -29.25 4.84
CA VAL A 61 13.71 -29.14 5.22
C VAL A 61 12.81 -29.37 4.02
N SER A 62 12.02 -30.45 4.05
CA SER A 62 10.96 -30.70 3.08
C SER A 62 9.68 -29.95 3.45
N TRP A 63 9.05 -29.29 2.47
CA TRP A 63 7.83 -28.52 2.67
C TRP A 63 6.58 -29.25 2.17
N GLN A 64 5.54 -29.28 2.99
CA GLN A 64 4.21 -29.72 2.56
C GLN A 64 3.56 -28.63 1.68
N ALA A 65 2.87 -29.04 0.61
CA ALA A 65 2.19 -28.11 -0.29
C ALA A 65 1.16 -27.22 0.44
N GLN A 66 0.42 -27.81 1.40
CA GLN A 66 -0.58 -27.08 2.19
C GLN A 66 0.06 -26.05 3.14
N ALA A 67 1.25 -26.33 3.67
CA ALA A 67 1.96 -25.39 4.54
C ALA A 67 2.42 -24.15 3.76
N LEU A 68 2.94 -24.34 2.54
CA LEU A 68 3.31 -23.24 1.66
C LEU A 68 2.10 -22.39 1.25
N LEU A 69 0.95 -23.02 1.02
CA LEU A 69 -0.29 -22.33 0.69
C LEU A 69 -0.76 -21.47 1.87
N ALA A 70 -0.83 -22.05 3.07
CA ALA A 70 -1.23 -21.34 4.29
C ALA A 70 -0.29 -20.16 4.61
N LEU A 71 1.03 -20.35 4.41
CA LEU A 71 2.00 -19.28 4.58
C LEU A 71 1.77 -18.14 3.59
N GLN A 72 1.45 -18.46 2.33
CA GLN A 72 1.14 -17.46 1.31
C GLN A 72 -0.15 -16.71 1.65
N GLU A 73 -1.21 -17.41 2.05
CA GLU A 73 -2.49 -16.81 2.46
C GLU A 73 -2.29 -15.83 3.62
N ALA A 74 -1.56 -16.23 4.66
CA ALA A 74 -1.25 -15.38 5.81
C ALA A 74 -0.43 -14.14 5.41
N ALA A 75 0.62 -14.32 4.59
CA ALA A 75 1.48 -13.23 4.14
C ALA A 75 0.72 -12.21 3.29
N GLU A 76 -0.11 -12.66 2.35
CA GLU A 76 -0.91 -11.75 1.51
C GLU A 76 -1.98 -11.02 2.33
N ALA A 77 -2.67 -11.73 3.23
CA ALA A 77 -3.63 -11.11 4.13
C ALA A 77 -2.96 -10.02 4.99
N PHE A 78 -1.79 -10.30 5.56
CA PHE A 78 -1.03 -9.33 6.33
C PHE A 78 -0.68 -8.08 5.51
N LEU A 79 -0.14 -8.25 4.31
CA LEU A 79 0.24 -7.14 3.44
C LEU A 79 -0.95 -6.29 3.02
N VAL A 80 -2.09 -6.90 2.69
CA VAL A 80 -3.32 -6.17 2.32
C VAL A 80 -3.81 -5.30 3.48
N HIS A 81 -3.84 -5.83 4.70
CA HIS A 81 -4.24 -5.05 5.89
C HIS A 81 -3.23 -3.94 6.22
N LEU A 82 -1.93 -4.23 6.10
CA LEU A 82 -0.90 -3.21 6.34
C LEU A 82 -0.99 -2.06 5.33
N PHE A 83 -1.25 -2.35 4.06
CA PHE A 83 -1.42 -1.31 3.04
C PHE A 83 -2.71 -0.52 3.21
N ALA A 84 -3.80 -1.14 3.68
CA ALA A 84 -5.03 -0.43 4.01
C ALA A 84 -4.77 0.64 5.11
N ASP A 85 -4.06 0.27 6.17
CA ASP A 85 -3.72 1.20 7.25
C ASP A 85 -2.75 2.30 6.79
N ALA A 86 -1.70 1.93 6.05
CA ALA A 86 -0.75 2.91 5.52
C ALA A 86 -1.43 3.89 4.54
N TYR A 87 -2.45 3.44 3.81
CA TYR A 87 -3.24 4.30 2.95
C TYR A 87 -4.10 5.30 3.74
N LEU A 88 -4.69 4.88 4.88
CA LEU A 88 -5.40 5.79 5.79
C LEU A 88 -4.47 6.88 6.33
N LEU A 89 -3.23 6.56 6.66
CA LEU A 89 -2.21 7.53 7.08
C LEU A 89 -1.82 8.50 5.95
N SER A 90 -1.75 8.00 4.72
CA SER A 90 -1.48 8.82 3.53
C SER A 90 -2.61 9.85 3.32
N LEU A 91 -3.87 9.38 3.45
CA LEU A 91 -5.06 10.23 3.34
C LEU A 91 -5.15 11.24 4.49
N HIS A 92 -4.79 10.84 5.71
CA HIS A 92 -4.71 11.73 6.86
C HIS A 92 -3.72 12.88 6.64
N ALA A 93 -2.62 12.62 5.93
CA ALA A 93 -1.65 13.63 5.52
C ALA A 93 -2.05 14.43 4.26
N GLY A 94 -3.30 14.30 3.78
CA GLY A 94 -3.81 15.01 2.60
C GLY A 94 -3.25 14.51 1.26
N ARG A 95 -2.63 13.33 1.23
CA ARG A 95 -2.02 12.73 0.03
C ARG A 95 -2.84 11.53 -0.45
N VAL A 96 -2.90 11.34 -1.77
CA VAL A 96 -3.48 10.13 -2.38
C VAL A 96 -2.39 9.08 -2.65
N THR A 97 -1.15 9.50 -2.85
CA THR A 97 -0.01 8.61 -3.05
C THR A 97 0.51 8.09 -1.72
N LEU A 98 0.70 6.77 -1.63
CA LEU A 98 1.28 6.08 -0.48
C LEU A 98 2.81 6.16 -0.54
N PHE A 99 3.45 6.53 0.58
CA PHE A 99 4.91 6.64 0.68
C PHE A 99 5.47 5.65 1.71
N PRO A 100 6.78 5.30 1.62
CA PRO A 100 7.42 4.39 2.57
C PRO A 100 7.27 4.81 4.03
N LYS A 101 7.27 6.12 4.31
CA LYS A 101 7.05 6.67 5.65
C LYS A 101 5.68 6.33 6.24
N ASP A 102 4.66 6.18 5.39
CA ASP A 102 3.30 5.85 5.83
C ASP A 102 3.23 4.37 6.26
N VAL A 103 3.95 3.49 5.56
CA VAL A 103 4.08 2.07 5.95
C VAL A 103 4.90 1.92 7.22
N GLN A 104 6.02 2.63 7.33
CA GLN A 104 6.85 2.62 8.53
C GLN A 104 6.05 3.10 9.75
N LEU A 105 5.27 4.17 9.58
CA LEU A 105 4.38 4.69 10.62
C LEU A 105 3.28 3.68 10.97
N ALA A 106 2.64 3.05 9.99
CA ALA A 106 1.63 2.01 10.22
C ALA A 106 2.20 0.84 11.05
N ARG A 107 3.41 0.38 10.72
CA ARG A 107 4.12 -0.66 11.49
C ARG A 107 4.46 -0.20 12.90
N SER A 108 4.90 1.05 13.05
CA SER A 108 5.22 1.63 14.37
C SER A 108 3.99 1.73 15.26
N ILE A 109 2.82 2.11 14.70
CA ILE A 109 1.57 2.26 15.46
C ILE A 109 0.99 0.90 15.84
N ARG A 110 1.09 -0.10 14.95
CA ARG A 110 0.71 -1.49 15.25
C ARG A 110 1.54 -2.13 16.37
N GLY A 111 2.68 -1.52 16.72
CA GLY A 111 3.54 -1.98 17.81
C GLY A 111 4.37 -3.21 17.41
N ILE A 112 5.16 -3.70 18.37
CA ILE A 112 6.13 -4.78 18.16
C ILE A 112 5.42 -6.11 17.82
N GLN A 113 4.21 -6.32 18.32
CA GLN A 113 3.50 -7.60 18.20
C GLN A 113 2.95 -7.89 16.79
N GLU A 114 2.64 -6.85 16.02
CA GLU A 114 2.02 -6.95 14.68
C GLU A 114 2.87 -6.25 13.59
N GLY A 115 3.78 -5.34 13.97
CA GLY A 115 4.56 -4.53 13.03
C GLY A 115 5.99 -5.04 12.76
N LEU A 116 6.55 -5.84 13.65
CA LEU A 116 7.88 -6.44 13.55
C LEU A 116 7.69 -7.95 13.70
N GLY A 117 7.43 -8.62 12.58
CA GLY A 117 7.41 -10.08 12.54
C GLY A 117 8.69 -10.69 13.08
#